data_AF-A0A0M5KYY4-F1
#
_entry.id   AF-A0A0M5KYY4-F1
#
_cell.length_a   1.000
_cell.length_b   1.000
_cell.length_c   1.000
_cell.angle_alpha   90.00
_cell.angle_beta   90.00
_cell.angle_gamma   90.00
#
_symmetry.space_group_name_H-M   'P 1'
#
loop_
_entity.id
_entity.type
_entity.pdbx_description
1 polymer ?
#
loop_
_entity_poly.entity_id
_entity_poly.type
_entity_poly.pdbx_seq_one_letter_code
_entity_poly.pdbx_strand_id
1 'polypeptide(L)'
;MKKIIILVFSLGFMNTSLANDLSDWTSEDLCRWVDSVSIPDPISQEIDLREVICYENQESSQYALETPAYNEYGTVFPSPVIKEKKKSSGLRFIFNYKITL
;
A
#
# COMPACT_ATOMS: atom_id res chain seq x y z
N MET A 1 -17.46 -29.14 -37.03
CA MET A 1 -17.18 -27.74 -37.40
C MET A 1 -17.40 -26.77 -36.23
N LYS A 2 -18.62 -26.65 -35.67
CA LYS A 2 -18.93 -25.66 -34.61
C LYS A 2 -18.07 -25.77 -33.34
N LYS A 3 -17.74 -27.00 -32.90
CA LYS A 3 -16.87 -27.27 -31.73
C LYS A 3 -15.40 -26.88 -31.95
N ILE A 4 -14.90 -27.00 -33.19
CA ILE A 4 -13.53 -26.62 -33.56
C ILE A 4 -13.39 -25.10 -33.56
N ILE A 5 -14.41 -24.39 -34.06
CA ILE A 5 -14.43 -22.91 -34.09
C ILE A 5 -14.36 -22.34 -32.67
N ILE A 6 -15.09 -22.92 -31.71
CA ILE A 6 -15.07 -22.49 -30.30
C ILE A 6 -13.69 -22.72 -29.67
N LEU A 7 -13.01 -23.81 -30.02
CA LEU A 7 -11.70 -24.17 -29.51
C LEU A 7 -10.59 -23.23 -30.06
N VAL A 8 -10.69 -22.85 -31.34
CA VAL A 8 -9.79 -21.86 -31.96
C VAL A 8 -10.01 -20.46 -31.37
N PHE A 9 -11.25 -20.07 -31.11
CA PHE A 9 -11.57 -18.76 -30.53
C PHE A 9 -11.06 -18.61 -29.09
N SER A 10 -11.07 -19.68 -28.29
CA SER A 10 -10.61 -19.66 -26.90
C SER A 10 -9.08 -19.61 -26.77
N LEU A 11 -8.34 -20.24 -27.69
CA LEU A 11 -6.87 -20.13 -27.72
C LEU A 11 -6.38 -18.73 -28.12
N GLY A 12 -7.16 -17.98 -28.90
CA GLY A 12 -6.81 -16.63 -29.34
C GLY A 12 -6.89 -15.56 -28.25
N PHE A 13 -7.46 -15.86 -27.07
CA PHE A 13 -7.64 -14.92 -25.95
C PHE A 13 -6.57 -15.01 -24.87
N MET A 14 -5.46 -15.71 -25.13
CA MET A 14 -4.35 -15.76 -24.18
C MET A 14 -3.52 -14.48 -24.30
N ASN A 15 -3.82 -13.48 -23.46
CA ASN A 15 -2.98 -12.30 -23.29
C ASN A 15 -1.72 -12.70 -22.51
N THR A 16 -0.56 -12.57 -23.13
CA THR A 16 0.72 -12.72 -22.44
C THR A 16 1.04 -11.40 -21.72
N SER A 17 1.04 -11.40 -20.38
CA SER A 17 1.66 -10.31 -19.62
C SER A 17 3.15 -10.55 -19.54
N LEU A 18 3.95 -9.66 -20.12
CA LEU A 18 5.37 -9.58 -19.82
C LEU A 18 5.52 -8.87 -18.48
N ALA A 19 6.11 -9.53 -17.49
CA ALA A 19 6.54 -8.85 -16.29
C ALA A 19 7.78 -8.02 -16.65
N ASN A 20 7.72 -6.72 -16.39
CA ASN A 20 8.92 -5.89 -16.43
C ASN A 20 9.89 -6.33 -15.32
N ASP A 21 11.18 -6.11 -15.56
CA ASP A 21 12.22 -6.38 -14.59
C ASP A 21 12.01 -5.54 -13.31
N LEU A 22 12.49 -6.02 -12.18
CA LEU A 22 12.48 -5.27 -10.91
C LEU A 22 13.29 -3.98 -11.03
N SER A 23 14.14 -3.88 -12.05
CA SER A 23 14.88 -2.67 -12.38
C SER A 23 13.99 -1.43 -12.45
N ASP A 24 12.79 -1.58 -13.02
CA ASP A 24 11.88 -0.49 -13.38
C ASP A 24 10.99 -0.04 -12.22
N TRP A 25 11.04 -0.75 -11.08
CA TRP A 25 10.23 -0.44 -9.92
C TRP A 25 10.75 0.77 -9.17
N THR A 26 9.83 1.59 -8.70
CA THR A 26 10.17 2.74 -7.85
C THR A 26 10.48 2.28 -6.42
N SER A 27 11.16 3.11 -5.63
CA SER A 27 11.40 2.82 -4.22
C SER A 27 10.09 2.60 -3.45
N GLU A 28 9.04 3.35 -3.77
CA GLU A 28 7.70 3.18 -3.19
C GLU A 28 7.11 1.80 -3.51
N ASP A 29 7.27 1.33 -4.76
CA ASP A 29 6.76 0.02 -5.17
C ASP A 29 7.45 -1.12 -4.41
N LEU A 30 8.77 -1.02 -4.23
CA LEU A 30 9.56 -1.95 -3.42
C LEU A 30 9.17 -1.88 -1.94
N CYS A 31 8.96 -0.68 -1.40
CA CYS A 31 8.60 -0.47 0.00
C CYS A 31 7.24 -1.04 0.38
N ARG A 32 6.29 -1.11 -0.55
CA ARG A 32 5.00 -1.78 -0.33
C ARG A 32 5.13 -3.27 -0.03
N TRP A 33 6.22 -3.91 -0.45
CA TRP A 33 6.47 -5.31 -0.11
C TRP A 33 7.00 -5.49 1.29
N VAL A 34 7.64 -4.49 1.89
CA VAL A 34 8.24 -4.59 3.23
C VAL A 34 7.17 -4.86 4.31
N ASP A 35 5.95 -4.35 4.12
CA ASP A 35 4.80 -4.60 5.01
C ASP A 35 4.06 -5.93 4.74
N SER A 36 4.50 -6.72 3.75
CA SER A 36 3.83 -7.98 3.41
C SER A 36 4.14 -9.10 4.42
N VAL A 37 3.23 -10.08 4.53
CA VAL A 37 3.42 -11.24 5.42
C VAL A 37 4.71 -12.02 5.08
N SER A 38 5.10 -12.01 3.81
CA SER A 38 6.32 -12.65 3.32
C SER A 38 6.80 -11.97 2.04
N ILE A 39 8.05 -11.51 2.03
CA ILE A 39 8.68 -10.88 0.87
C ILE A 39 9.29 -11.97 -0.02
N PRO A 40 8.99 -12.01 -1.33
CA PRO A 40 9.67 -12.90 -2.27
C PRO A 40 11.18 -12.60 -2.38
N ASP A 41 12.02 -13.63 -2.45
CA ASP A 41 13.49 -13.49 -2.51
C ASP A 41 14.01 -12.49 -3.56
N PRO A 42 13.51 -12.46 -4.81
CA PRO A 42 14.00 -11.51 -5.81
C PRO A 42 13.75 -10.05 -5.42
N ILE A 43 12.62 -9.79 -4.76
CA ILE A 43 12.24 -8.46 -4.31
C ILE A 43 13.08 -8.06 -3.09
N SER A 44 13.28 -8.99 -2.15
CA SER A 44 14.17 -8.75 -1.00
C SER A 44 15.59 -8.41 -1.45
N GLN A 45 16.13 -9.17 -2.41
CA GLN A 45 17.46 -8.89 -2.97
C GLN A 45 17.53 -7.53 -3.63
N GLU A 46 16.52 -7.11 -4.39
CA GLU A 46 16.51 -5.79 -5.01
C GLU A 46 16.45 -4.66 -3.97
N ILE A 47 15.66 -4.83 -2.90
CA ILE A 47 15.58 -3.89 -1.78
C ILE A 47 16.95 -3.74 -1.11
N ASP A 48 17.62 -4.87 -0.83
CA ASP A 48 18.93 -4.90 -0.18
C ASP A 48 20.02 -4.32 -1.10
N LEU A 49 20.01 -4.66 -2.39
CA LEU A 49 20.96 -4.17 -3.40
C LEU A 49 20.89 -2.65 -3.59
N ARG A 50 19.69 -2.08 -3.50
CA ARG A 50 19.47 -0.62 -3.64
C ARG A 50 19.52 0.13 -2.32
N GLU A 51 19.67 -0.57 -1.20
CA GLU A 51 19.58 -0.01 0.16
C GLU A 51 18.34 0.89 0.33
N VAL A 52 17.17 0.42 -0.13
CA VAL A 52 15.94 1.24 -0.13
C VAL A 52 15.49 1.52 1.30
N ILE A 53 15.33 2.80 1.63
CA ILE A 53 14.84 3.24 2.94
C ILE A 53 13.32 3.43 2.86
N CYS A 54 12.57 2.48 3.43
CA CYS A 54 11.10 2.50 3.40
C CYS A 54 10.46 3.21 4.58
N TYR A 55 11.16 3.27 5.71
CA TYR A 55 10.76 4.04 6.87
C TYR A 55 11.89 5.02 7.17
N GLU A 56 11.59 6.32 7.14
CA GLU A 56 12.51 7.28 7.75
C GLU A 56 12.66 6.89 9.23
N ASN A 57 13.88 6.93 9.74
CA ASN A 57 14.19 6.83 11.17
C ASN A 57 13.65 8.04 11.95
N GLN A 58 12.42 8.47 11.66
CA GLN A 58 11.66 9.30 12.56
C GLN A 58 11.43 8.44 13.79
N GLU A 59 12.25 8.68 14.82
CA GLU A 59 12.19 8.06 16.15
C GLU A 59 10.79 7.54 16.37
N SER A 60 10.67 6.20 16.29
CA SER A 60 9.42 5.47 16.41
C SER A 60 8.58 6.20 17.43
N SER A 61 7.60 6.97 16.97
CA SER A 61 6.68 7.58 17.89
C SER A 61 6.00 6.34 18.46
N GLN A 62 6.35 5.99 19.70
CA GLN A 62 5.87 4.84 20.47
C GLN A 62 4.37 5.00 20.76
N TYR A 63 3.62 5.48 19.79
CA TYR A 63 2.22 5.83 19.87
C TYR A 63 1.46 4.74 19.15
N ALA A 64 0.65 4.03 19.94
CA ALA A 64 -0.46 3.17 19.57
C ALA A 64 -0.29 1.65 19.68
N LEU A 65 0.59 1.15 20.56
CA LEU A 65 0.45 -0.22 21.10
C LEU A 65 0.45 -0.23 22.65
N GLU A 66 -0.04 0.83 23.30
CA GLU A 66 -0.39 0.70 24.71
C GLU A 66 -1.56 -0.27 24.86
N THR A 67 -1.34 -1.34 25.60
CA THR A 67 -2.36 -2.35 25.89
C THR A 67 -3.54 -1.70 26.61
N PRO A 68 -4.79 -1.99 26.21
CA PRO A 68 -5.97 -1.41 26.85
C PRO A 68 -5.98 -1.75 28.35
N ALA A 69 -6.16 -0.72 29.18
CA ALA A 69 -6.25 -0.88 30.63
C ALA A 69 -7.69 -1.24 31.02
N TYR A 70 -7.85 -2.20 31.93
CA TYR A 70 -9.15 -2.61 32.43
C TYR A 70 -9.43 -1.95 33.79
N ASN A 71 -10.60 -1.34 33.95
CA ASN A 71 -11.09 -0.85 35.24
C ASN A 71 -12.52 -1.35 35.49
N GLU A 72 -13.07 -1.03 36.67
CA GLU A 72 -14.43 -1.40 37.09
C GLU A 72 -15.55 -0.85 36.18
N TYR A 73 -15.22 0.10 35.31
CA TYR A 73 -16.13 0.73 34.35
C TYR A 73 -15.91 0.24 32.90
N GLY A 74 -14.97 -0.68 32.66
CA GLY A 74 -14.71 -1.31 31.36
C GLY A 74 -13.29 -1.12 30.81
N THR A 75 -13.13 -1.32 29.50
CA THR A 75 -11.85 -1.15 28.79
C THR A 75 -11.63 0.31 28.43
N VAL A 76 -10.54 0.90 28.93
CA VAL A 76 -10.13 2.26 28.58
C VAL A 76 -9.03 2.19 27.53
N PHE A 77 -9.31 2.71 26.34
CA PHE A 77 -8.32 2.85 25.28
C PHE A 77 -7.65 4.22 25.40
N PRO A 78 -6.32 4.30 25.52
CA PRO A 78 -5.63 5.58 25.48
C PRO A 78 -5.80 6.20 24.09
N SER A 79 -6.43 7.37 24.03
CA SER A 79 -6.51 8.13 22.79
C SER A 79 -5.12 8.60 22.38
N PRO A 80 -4.72 8.45 21.10
CA PRO A 80 -3.40 8.89 20.66
C PRO A 80 -3.25 10.39 20.92
N VAL A 81 -2.15 10.76 21.60
CA VAL A 81 -1.81 12.16 21.85
C VAL A 81 -1.37 12.76 20.53
N ILE A 82 -2.24 13.53 19.89
CA ILE A 82 -1.92 14.25 18.66
C ILE A 82 -0.89 15.32 19.03
N LYS A 83 0.39 15.06 18.76
CA LYS A 83 1.39 16.13 18.69
C LYS A 83 0.91 17.07 17.58
N GLU A 84 0.55 18.30 17.93
CA GLU A 84 0.00 19.26 16.97
C GLU A 84 0.97 19.41 15.79
N LYS A 85 0.60 18.84 14.63
CA LYS A 85 1.31 19.11 13.39
C LYS A 85 1.09 20.60 13.08
N LYS A 86 2.18 21.34 12.87
CA LYS A 86 2.11 22.72 12.34
C LYS A 86 1.12 22.74 11.20
N LYS A 87 0.19 23.70 11.25
CA LYS A 87 -0.88 23.92 10.27
C LYS A 87 -0.25 24.17 8.90
N SER A 88 0.03 23.10 8.15
CA SER A 88 0.39 23.17 6.75
C SER A 88 -0.85 23.65 6.00
N SER A 89 -0.70 24.72 5.22
CA SER A 89 -1.76 25.25 4.37
C SER A 89 -2.04 24.24 3.25
N GLY A 90 -2.89 23.26 3.53
CA GLY A 90 -3.34 22.29 2.54
C GLY A 90 -4.15 22.97 1.43
N LEU A 91 -3.98 22.51 0.19
CA LEU A 91 -4.76 22.97 -0.95
C LEU A 91 -6.22 22.53 -0.78
N ARG A 92 -7.17 23.47 -0.88
CA ARG A 92 -8.60 23.18 -0.88
C ARG A 92 -9.10 23.17 -2.31
N PHE A 93 -9.55 22.01 -2.78
CA PHE A 93 -10.25 21.89 -4.06
C PHE A 93 -11.75 21.99 -3.81
N ILE A 94 -12.39 23.01 -4.40
CA ILE A 94 -13.84 23.20 -4.37
C ILE A 94 -14.37 22.87 -5.75
N PHE A 95 -15.23 21.86 -5.85
CA PHE A 95 -15.92 21.50 -7.08
C PHE A 95 -17.35 22.02 -7.03
N ASN A 96 -17.66 22.98 -7.91
CA ASN A 96 -19.05 23.35 -8.19
C ASN A 96 -19.55 22.50 -9.34
N TYR A 97 -20.59 21.68 -9.12
CA TYR A 97 -21.23 20.92 -10.18
C TYR A 97 -22.74 21.15 -10.17
N LYS A 98 -23.33 21.22 -11.35
CA LYS A 98 -24.78 21.35 -11.55
C LYS A 98 -25.25 20.08 -12.26
N ILE A 99 -26.01 19.26 -11.56
CA ILE A 99 -26.70 18.14 -12.18
C ILE A 99 -27.91 18.70 -12.92
N THR A 100 -27.97 18.49 -14.23
CA THR A 100 -29.20 18.63 -15.02
C THR A 100 -29.78 17.23 -15.23
N LEU A 101 -30.99 17.04 -14.75
CA LEU A 101 -31.81 15.83 -14.91
C LEU A 101 -32.49 15.82 -16.28
#